data_AF-A0A969QHJ8-F1
#
_entry.id   AF-A0A969QHJ8-F1
#
_cell.length_a   1.000
_cell.length_b   1.000
_cell.length_c   1.000
_cell.angle_alpha   90.00
_cell.angle_beta   90.00
_cell.angle_gamma   90.00
#
_symmetry.space_group_name_H-M   'P 1'
#
loop_
_entity.id
_entity.type
_entity.pdbx_description
1 polymer ?
#
loop_
_entity_poly.entity_id
_entity_poly.type
_entity_poly.pdbx_seq_one_letter_code
_entity_poly.pdbx_strand_id
1 'polypeptide(L)'
;MEFVMLALFASAFWLLSEPIGSSSKRGEWWVEVDTDSPKRTYYFGPYDSREEASNQTTSYIRNLEKKGAKKISINIKQGRQPTELRASEES
;
A
#
# COMPACT_ATOMS: atom_id res chain seq x y z
N MET A 1 -26.10 0.78 19.49
CA MET A 1 -25.80 1.91 18.57
C MET A 1 -24.43 1.67 17.95
N GLU A 2 -24.30 0.66 17.10
CA GLU A 2 -23.01 0.12 16.63
C GLU A 2 -22.77 0.30 15.12
N PHE A 3 -23.37 1.33 14.51
CA PHE A 3 -23.22 1.60 13.06
C PHE A 3 -22.69 3.01 12.74
N VAL A 4 -22.45 3.86 13.75
CA VAL A 4 -22.06 5.28 13.55
C VAL A 4 -20.55 5.53 13.54
N MET A 5 -19.72 4.54 13.89
CA MET A 5 -18.25 4.72 13.94
C MET A 5 -17.50 4.22 12.70
N LEU A 6 -18.19 3.54 11.77
CA LEU A 6 -17.61 3.14 10.48
C LEU A 6 -17.74 4.21 9.38
N ALA A 7 -18.50 5.29 9.62
CA ALA A 7 -18.78 6.32 8.63
C ALA A 7 -18.01 7.64 8.82
N LEU A 8 -17.25 7.80 9.91
CA LEU A 8 -16.47 9.02 10.17
C LEU A 8 -15.00 8.95 9.72
N PHE A 9 -14.55 7.79 9.24
CA PHE A 9 -13.23 7.66 8.61
C PHE A 9 -13.25 7.93 7.10
N ALA A 10 -14.42 8.08 6.48
CA ALA A 10 -14.54 8.23 5.03
C ALA A 10 -14.87 9.66 4.55
N SER A 11 -15.20 10.60 5.44
CA SER A 11 -15.71 11.94 5.06
C SER A 11 -14.72 13.10 5.22
N ALA A 12 -13.48 12.84 5.65
CA ALA A 12 -12.38 13.81 5.60
C ALA A 12 -11.18 13.32 4.76
N PHE A 13 -11.36 12.22 4.02
CA PHE A 13 -10.32 11.59 3.21
C PHE A 13 -10.64 11.68 1.71
N TRP A 14 -11.22 12.80 1.27
CA TRP A 14 -11.44 13.08 -0.15
C TRP A 14 -11.39 14.57 -0.51
N LEU A 15 -11.02 15.45 0.44
CA LEU A 15 -10.99 16.91 0.20
C LEU A 15 -9.60 17.55 0.39
N LEU A 16 -8.55 16.75 0.52
CA LEU A 16 -7.16 17.23 0.62
C LEU A 16 -6.21 16.52 -0.34
N SER A 17 -6.76 15.92 -1.41
CA SER A 17 -5.98 15.57 -2.58
C SER A 17 -6.01 16.72 -3.60
N GLU A 18 -5.51 17.88 -3.20
CA GLU A 18 -4.96 18.83 -4.18
C GLU A 18 -3.42 18.68 -4.14
N PRO A 19 -2.77 18.52 -5.31
CA PRO A 19 -1.38 18.11 -5.39
C PRO A 19 -0.46 19.31 -5.14
N ILE A 20 -0.23 19.66 -3.88
CA ILE A 20 0.75 20.68 -3.52
C ILE A 20 2.09 20.00 -3.32
N GLY A 21 2.87 19.91 -4.40
CA GLY A 21 4.28 19.55 -4.32
C GLY A 21 4.76 18.71 -5.49
N SER A 22 5.02 19.36 -6.62
CA SER A 22 6.09 18.89 -7.51
C SER A 22 7.41 19.09 -6.76
N SER A 23 7.90 18.05 -6.08
CA SER A 23 9.13 18.11 -5.30
C SER A 23 10.07 16.96 -5.69
N SER A 24 11.04 17.30 -6.54
CA SER A 24 12.34 16.65 -6.76
C SER A 24 12.44 15.16 -6.44
N LYS A 25 12.48 14.32 -7.50
CA LYS A 25 12.95 12.91 -7.60
C LYS A 25 13.63 12.30 -6.36
N ARG A 26 12.95 12.20 -5.22
CA ARG A 26 13.34 11.32 -4.12
C ARG A 26 12.58 10.03 -4.36
N GLY A 27 13.31 8.94 -4.60
CA GLY A 27 12.71 7.66 -4.97
C GLY A 27 11.65 7.26 -3.96
N GLU A 28 10.46 6.95 -4.45
CA GLU A 28 9.31 6.55 -3.64
C GLU A 28 9.61 5.19 -3.00
N TRP A 29 9.26 5.03 -1.72
CA TRP A 29 9.43 3.74 -1.04
C TRP A 29 8.15 2.92 -1.20
N TRP A 30 8.32 1.64 -1.54
CA TRP A 30 7.24 0.68 -1.76
C TRP A 30 7.47 -0.55 -0.89
N VAL A 31 6.40 -1.05 -0.29
CA VAL A 31 6.39 -2.30 0.48
C VAL A 31 5.67 -3.35 -0.34
N GLU A 32 6.43 -4.32 -0.85
CA GLU A 32 5.93 -5.52 -1.50
C GLU A 32 5.68 -6.58 -0.43
N VAL A 33 4.47 -7.14 -0.43
CA VAL A 33 4.03 -8.15 0.53
C VAL A 33 3.52 -9.36 -0.22
N ASP A 34 4.28 -10.43 -0.19
CA ASP A 34 3.93 -11.70 -0.83
C ASP A 34 3.32 -12.66 0.19
N THR A 35 2.22 -13.32 -0.16
CA THR A 35 1.55 -14.33 0.66
C THR A 35 1.56 -15.66 -0.08
N ASP A 36 1.76 -16.78 0.62
CA ASP A 36 1.84 -18.14 0.01
C ASP A 36 0.46 -18.82 -0.07
N SER A 37 -0.46 -18.47 0.84
CA SER A 37 -1.79 -19.10 0.91
C SER A 37 -2.84 -18.11 1.42
N PRO A 38 -3.73 -17.60 0.55
CA PRO A 38 -3.68 -17.70 -0.92
C PRO A 38 -2.45 -17.01 -1.51
N LYS A 39 -1.97 -17.46 -2.67
CA LYS A 39 -0.81 -16.83 -3.34
C LYS A 39 -1.18 -15.46 -3.90
N ARG A 40 -0.73 -14.38 -3.26
CA ARG A 40 -1.02 -12.99 -3.67
C ARG A 40 0.13 -12.07 -3.29
N THR A 41 0.42 -11.12 -4.17
CA THR A 41 1.42 -10.07 -3.92
C THR A 41 0.71 -8.73 -3.82
N TYR A 42 0.97 -7.98 -2.75
CA TYR A 42 0.40 -6.66 -2.48
C TYR A 42 1.51 -5.61 -2.50
N TYR A 43 1.23 -4.43 -3.04
CA TYR A 43 2.14 -3.30 -3.03
C TYR A 43 1.52 -2.15 -2.25
N PHE A 44 2.21 -1.68 -1.21
CA PHE A 44 1.77 -0.54 -0.40
C PHE A 44 2.77 0.62 -0.56
N GLY A 45 2.26 1.84 -0.71
CA GLY A 45 3.03 3.05 -0.98
C GLY A 45 2.25 4.04 -1.85
N PRO A 46 2.91 5.10 -2.36
CA PRO A 46 4.30 5.46 -2.11
C PRO A 46 4.51 6.05 -0.70
N TYR A 47 5.64 5.73 -0.05
CA TYR A 47 6.06 6.36 1.21
C TYR A 47 7.22 7.33 1.00
N ASP A 48 7.29 8.35 1.84
CA ASP A 48 8.35 9.34 1.84
C ASP A 48 9.70 8.79 2.31
N SER A 49 9.71 7.73 3.13
CA SER A 49 10.93 7.14 3.72
C SER A 49 10.80 5.65 4.01
N ARG A 50 11.94 4.95 4.02
CA ARG A 50 12.02 3.52 4.37
C ARG A 50 11.48 3.24 5.76
N GLU A 51 11.72 4.13 6.71
CA GLU A 51 11.27 4.01 8.09
C GLU A 51 9.74 4.06 8.19
N GLU A 52 9.11 4.97 7.45
CA GLU A 52 7.64 5.05 7.37
C GLU A 52 7.06 3.75 6.79
N ALA A 53 7.62 3.28 5.67
CA ALA A 53 7.26 2.01 5.04
C ALA A 53 7.40 0.82 6.02
N SER A 54 8.50 0.78 6.79
CA SER A 54 8.77 -0.26 7.78
C SER A 54 7.83 -0.19 8.98
N ASN A 55 7.52 1.01 9.48
CA ASN A 55 6.60 1.20 10.59
C ASN A 55 5.19 0.70 10.25
N GLN A 56 4.75 0.88 9.00
CA GLN A 56 3.44 0.41 8.56
C GLN A 56 3.41 -1.09 8.23
N THR A 57 4.55 -1.70 7.89
CA THR A 57 4.67 -3.14 7.56
C THR A 57 4.03 -4.05 8.61
N THR A 58 4.30 -3.80 9.90
CA THR A 58 3.74 -4.59 11.01
C THR A 58 2.21 -4.60 11.00
N SER A 59 1.59 -3.48 10.64
CA SER A 59 0.14 -3.37 10.56
C SER A 59 -0.44 -4.19 9.39
N TYR A 60 0.27 -4.22 8.25
CA TYR A 60 -0.12 -5.00 7.07
C TYR A 60 -0.04 -6.50 7.32
N ILE A 61 1.06 -6.95 7.92
CA ILE A 61 1.24 -8.36 8.31
C ILE A 61 0.09 -8.78 9.22
N ARG A 62 -0.17 -8.03 10.30
CA ARG A 62 -1.24 -8.36 11.26
C ARG A 62 -2.62 -8.43 10.61
N ASN A 63 -2.90 -7.59 9.62
CA ASN A 63 -4.16 -7.61 8.88
C ASN A 63 -4.27 -8.86 7.99
N LEU A 64 -3.18 -9.19 7.28
CA LEU A 64 -3.09 -10.36 6.40
C LEU A 64 -3.17 -11.67 7.19
N GLU A 65 -2.48 -11.77 8.33
CA GLU A 65 -2.58 -12.92 9.24
C GLU A 65 -4.01 -13.13 9.74
N LYS A 66 -4.70 -12.05 10.14
CA LYS A 66 -6.12 -12.11 10.53
C LYS A 66 -7.04 -12.57 9.39
N LYS A 67 -6.68 -12.28 8.14
CA LYS A 67 -7.38 -12.76 6.94
C LYS A 67 -7.02 -14.20 6.58
N GLY A 68 -6.18 -14.86 7.37
CA GLY A 68 -5.74 -16.23 7.16
C GLY A 68 -4.58 -16.38 6.19
N ALA A 69 -3.90 -15.28 5.81
CA ALA A 69 -2.70 -15.35 4.99
C ALA A 69 -1.57 -16.03 5.77
N LYS A 70 -0.85 -16.93 5.09
CA LYS A 70 0.29 -17.66 5.66
C LYS A 70 1.56 -17.36 4.87
N LYS A 71 2.71 -17.50 5.56
CA LYS A 71 4.07 -17.26 5.04
C LYS A 71 4.18 -15.92 4.31
N ILE A 72 3.97 -14.84 5.06
CA ILE A 72 4.02 -13.48 4.55
C ILE A 72 5.48 -13.06 4.41
N SER A 73 5.90 -12.67 3.21
CA SER A 73 7.23 -12.13 2.92
C SER A 73 7.14 -10.64 2.64
N ILE A 74 8.00 -9.84 3.25
CA ILE A 74 8.02 -8.39 3.06
C ILE A 74 9.30 -7.97 2.37
N ASN A 75 9.17 -7.11 1.36
CA ASN A 75 10.30 -6.53 0.66
C ASN A 75 10.09 -5.01 0.49
N ILE A 76 10.96 -4.22 1.11
CA ILE A 76 10.89 -2.75 1.02
C ILE A 76 11.87 -2.30 -0.07
N LYS A 77 11.34 -1.75 -1.16
CA LYS A 77 12.10 -1.31 -2.33
C LYS A 77 11.95 0.21 -2.51
N GLN A 78 13.04 0.88 -2.87
CA GLN A 78 13.01 2.27 -3.30
C GLN A 78 12.96 2.30 -4.82
N GLY A 79 12.01 3.03 -5.41
CA GLY A 79 11.85 3.06 -6.87
C GLY A 79 10.55 3.70 -7.32
N ARG A 80 10.28 3.66 -8.63
CA ARG A 80 8.99 4.07 -9.17
C ARG A 80 7.95 2.99 -8.89
N GLN A 81 6.68 3.40 -8.81
CA GLN A 81 5.54 2.49 -8.72
C GLN A 81 5.71 1.29 -9.68
N PRO A 82 5.51 0.04 -9.22
CA PRO A 82 5.46 -1.11 -10.12
C PRO A 82 4.40 -0.85 -11.19
N THR A 83 4.86 -0.70 -12.43
CA THR A 83 4.04 -0.36 -13.60
C THR A 83 3.70 -1.65 -14.33
N GLU A 84 2.73 -2.42 -13.85
CA GLU A 84 2.09 -3.50 -14.63
C GLU A 84 0.61 -3.53 -14.24
N LEU A 85 -0.38 -3.48 -15.13
CA LEU A 85 -0.47 -4.16 -16.43
C LEU A 85 -1.03 -3.23 -17.51
N ARG A 86 -0.24 -2.92 -18.53
CA ARG A 86 -0.82 -2.61 -19.85
C ARG A 86 -1.01 -3.96 -20.53
N ALA A 87 -2.19 -4.56 -20.38
CA ALA A 87 -2.60 -5.58 -21.33
C ALA A 87 -2.56 -4.90 -22.70
N SER A 88 -1.65 -5.33 -23.56
CA SER A 88 -1.63 -4.93 -24.95
C SER A 88 -2.91 -5.44 -25.60
N GLU A 89 -3.89 -4.57 -25.79
CA GLU A 89 -4.93 -4.80 -26.80
C GLU A 89 -4.59 -3.91 -28.00
N GLU A 90 -4.05 -4.60 -29.00
CA GLU A 90 -3.78 -4.15 -30.35
C GLU A 90 -5.12 -4.07 -31.11
N SER A 91 -5.39 -2.96 -31.81
CA SER A 91 -6.37 -2.85 -32.90
C SER A 91 -5.99 -1.69 -33.81
#